data_AF-A0A973CJW1-F1
#
_entry.id   AF-A0A973CJW1-F1
#
_cell.length_a   1.000
_cell.length_b   1.000
_cell.length_c   1.000
_cell.angle_alpha   90.00
_cell.angle_beta   90.00
_cell.angle_gamma   90.00
#
_symmetry.space_group_name_H-M   'P 1'
#
loop_
_entity.id
_entity.type
_entity.pdbx_description
1 polymer ?
#
loop_
_entity_poly.entity_id
_entity_poly.type
_entity_poly.pdbx_seq_one_letter_code
_entity_poly.pdbx_strand_id
1 'polypeptide(L)'
;WTTKYDGDHRTDQGFISRYIDYDVKDPDSRWYSYILPVWFRGRTYKGEKFFAFFPIGGNLKDIMGYNKVSFWLFPIYLRTQKSTFVSTHWLFPIYNKVEGIGVSKHRIWPIWGSARFEGKWSQHFALWPFVRWGHSLNQDKPGSAIMIFPFYGHIQQETTLHGKLVNRTLLWPFFSYLKSKDQKRLMAPWPFFQKSKNMFGGDSDRLHLWPFYGRTRKGKSIHKFYLWPVFNSFYEPSKDTIRTRRYFAAIWTEIKNYDPKTKELKNKYRRLWPLGSYYKGEKHSLFRFLDLFPMRNLEPIERNLAPLWTLFYSLKQKLKNGDVLVKREALWGVWQYRKQKFVEKQSLFPLFSYHKAADNPSKKFNALLGLYGHGTKMNGDKYVKFLWFFKFRTSKAKVDAVQEN
;
A
#
# COMPACT_ATOMS: atom_id res chain seq x y z
N TRP A 1 12.22 27.08 -9.80
CA TRP A 1 13.33 26.40 -10.49
C TRP A 1 14.25 25.87 -9.41
N THR A 2 14.65 24.60 -9.52
CA THR A 2 15.53 23.96 -8.54
C THR A 2 16.76 23.46 -9.28
N THR A 3 17.93 23.88 -8.83
CA THR A 3 19.22 23.41 -9.34
C THR A 3 19.81 22.41 -8.34
N LYS A 4 20.26 21.27 -8.84
CA LYS A 4 20.93 20.22 -8.06
C LYS A 4 22.25 19.85 -8.73
N TYR A 5 23.30 19.77 -7.92
CA TYR A 5 24.59 19.20 -8.30
C TYR A 5 24.76 17.83 -7.62
N ASP A 6 25.31 16.87 -8.35
CA ASP A 6 25.64 15.53 -7.85
C ASP A 6 26.99 15.11 -8.45
N GLY A 7 28.09 15.45 -7.76
CA GLY A 7 29.43 15.41 -8.34
C GLY A 7 29.53 16.37 -9.53
N ASP A 8 29.93 15.82 -10.69
CA ASP A 8 30.07 16.56 -11.94
C ASP A 8 28.76 16.63 -12.75
N HIS A 9 27.68 16.03 -12.25
CA HIS A 9 26.35 16.13 -12.84
C HIS A 9 25.61 17.38 -12.38
N ARG A 10 25.04 18.14 -13.32
CA ARG A 10 24.14 19.27 -13.04
C ARG A 10 22.75 18.97 -13.55
N THR A 11 21.74 19.24 -12.72
CA THR A 11 20.33 19.18 -13.13
C THR A 11 19.61 20.46 -12.70
N ASP A 12 19.04 21.16 -13.67
CA ASP A 12 18.10 22.26 -13.42
C ASP A 12 16.70 21.80 -13.78
N GLN A 13 15.76 21.98 -12.86
CA GLN A 13 14.37 21.52 -13.02
C GLN A 13 13.39 22.65 -12.75
N GLY A 14 12.54 22.92 -13.73
CA GLY A 14 11.30 23.70 -13.58
C GLY A 14 10.08 22.78 -13.65
N PHE A 15 8.89 23.38 -13.72
CA PHE A 15 7.63 22.62 -13.81
C PHE A 15 7.49 21.89 -15.16
N ILE A 16 7.87 22.55 -16.26
CA ILE A 16 7.79 22.02 -17.64
C ILE A 16 9.15 21.96 -18.35
N SER A 17 10.18 22.49 -17.70
CA SER A 17 11.52 22.64 -18.26
C SER A 17 12.51 21.78 -17.48
N ARG A 18 13.50 21.23 -18.18
CA ARG A 18 14.61 20.55 -17.55
C ARG A 18 15.87 20.71 -18.37
N TYR A 19 16.97 20.98 -17.67
CA TYR A 19 18.31 20.90 -18.20
C TYR A 19 19.10 19.87 -17.40
N ILE A 20 19.81 18.99 -18.09
CA ILE A 20 20.72 18.04 -17.47
C ILE A 20 22.02 18.08 -18.23
N ASP A 21 23.09 18.25 -17.48
CA ASP A 21 24.47 18.12 -17.92
C ASP A 21 25.09 16.94 -17.16
N TYR A 22 25.68 16.00 -17.89
CA TYR A 22 26.23 14.79 -17.26
C TYR A 22 27.64 14.98 -16.74
N ASP A 23 28.39 15.94 -17.27
CA ASP A 23 29.72 16.26 -16.77
C ASP A 23 30.01 17.71 -17.15
N VAL A 24 29.91 18.60 -16.17
CA VAL A 24 30.12 20.04 -16.37
C VAL A 24 31.60 20.35 -16.67
N LYS A 25 32.53 19.45 -16.37
CA LYS A 25 33.97 19.64 -16.60
C LYS A 25 34.39 19.23 -18.01
N ASP A 26 33.67 18.32 -18.64
CA ASP A 26 33.93 17.86 -20.01
C ASP A 26 33.06 18.64 -21.03
N PRO A 27 33.65 19.51 -21.88
CA PRO A 27 32.92 20.25 -22.91
C PRO A 27 32.21 19.36 -23.94
N ASP A 28 32.64 18.11 -24.07
CA ASP A 28 32.07 17.11 -24.96
C ASP A 28 31.06 16.18 -24.30
N SER A 29 30.79 16.42 -23.02
CA SER A 29 29.80 15.68 -22.26
C SER A 29 28.40 15.77 -22.88
N ARG A 30 27.64 14.71 -22.62
CA ARG A 30 26.23 14.63 -22.95
C ARG A 30 25.48 15.67 -22.13
N TRP A 31 24.62 16.43 -22.80
CA TRP A 31 23.64 17.27 -22.12
C TRP A 31 22.33 17.31 -22.88
N TYR A 32 21.23 17.57 -22.18
CA TYR A 32 19.94 17.84 -22.82
C TYR A 32 19.19 18.94 -22.10
N SER A 33 18.47 19.73 -22.88
CA SER A 33 17.59 20.77 -22.42
C SER A 33 16.25 20.64 -23.14
N TYR A 34 15.15 20.69 -22.41
CA TYR A 34 13.84 20.68 -23.01
C TYR A 34 12.86 21.54 -22.23
N ILE A 35 11.88 22.07 -22.97
CA ILE A 35 10.70 22.76 -22.46
C ILE A 35 9.51 22.03 -23.08
N LEU A 36 8.85 21.20 -22.29
CA LEU A 36 7.77 20.37 -22.77
C LEU A 36 6.53 21.21 -23.14
N PRO A 37 5.80 20.84 -24.21
CA PRO A 37 6.14 19.83 -25.23
C PRO A 37 6.87 20.43 -26.45
N VAL A 38 7.29 21.69 -26.42
CA VAL A 38 7.57 22.48 -27.63
C VAL A 38 9.03 22.44 -28.06
N TRP A 39 9.97 22.52 -27.13
CA TRP A 39 11.38 22.78 -27.47
C TRP A 39 12.31 21.74 -26.87
N PHE A 40 13.22 21.24 -27.70
CA PHE A 40 14.19 20.23 -27.32
C PHE A 40 15.54 20.51 -27.97
N ARG A 41 16.61 20.40 -27.20
CA ARG A 41 17.98 20.56 -27.68
C ARG A 41 18.92 19.72 -26.84
N GLY A 42 20.00 19.23 -27.42
CA GLY A 42 21.03 18.56 -26.64
C GLY A 42 22.15 17.99 -27.48
N ARG A 43 23.01 17.24 -26.81
CA ARG A 43 24.13 16.48 -27.34
C ARG A 43 24.04 15.05 -26.82
N THR A 44 24.23 14.07 -27.69
CA THR A 44 24.27 12.65 -27.29
C THR A 44 25.61 12.27 -26.68
N TYR A 45 25.72 11.04 -26.16
CA TYR A 45 27.00 10.47 -25.69
C TYR A 45 28.05 10.38 -26.82
N LYS A 46 27.61 10.23 -28.08
CA LYS A 46 28.49 10.21 -29.25
C LYS A 46 28.87 11.61 -29.75
N GLY A 47 28.59 12.66 -28.98
CA GLY A 47 28.85 14.05 -29.37
C GLY A 47 27.86 14.61 -30.41
N GLU A 48 26.83 13.86 -30.81
CA GLU A 48 25.92 14.31 -31.85
C GLU A 48 24.91 15.33 -31.30
N LYS A 49 24.90 16.52 -31.90
CA LYS A 49 23.92 17.56 -31.56
C LYS A 49 22.55 17.20 -32.15
N PHE A 50 21.49 17.55 -31.42
CA PHE A 50 20.11 17.38 -31.86
C PHE A 50 19.26 18.58 -31.42
N PHE A 51 18.20 18.84 -32.19
CA PHE A 51 17.28 19.95 -31.98
C PHE A 51 15.91 19.59 -32.54
N ALA A 52 14.85 19.93 -31.79
CA ALA A 52 13.49 19.83 -32.28
C ALA A 52 12.57 20.92 -31.72
N PHE A 53 11.66 21.38 -32.59
CA PHE A 53 10.60 22.32 -32.26
C PHE A 53 9.26 21.71 -32.65
N PHE A 54 8.55 21.16 -31.67
CA PHE A 54 7.27 20.49 -31.87
C PHE A 54 6.13 21.51 -31.97
N PRO A 55 5.20 21.38 -32.94
CA PRO A 55 5.04 20.28 -33.91
C PRO A 55 5.75 20.48 -35.26
N ILE A 56 6.45 21.59 -35.47
CA ILE A 56 6.97 22.00 -36.78
C ILE A 56 8.00 21.02 -37.34
N GLY A 57 9.02 20.67 -36.57
CA GLY A 57 10.00 19.71 -37.01
C GLY A 57 11.26 19.62 -36.16
N GLY A 58 11.99 18.54 -36.40
CA GLY A 58 13.33 18.37 -35.88
C GLY A 58 13.65 16.92 -35.57
N ASN A 59 14.81 16.75 -34.94
CA ASN A 59 15.38 15.45 -34.61
C ASN A 59 15.68 15.41 -33.12
N LEU A 60 15.16 14.40 -32.44
CA LEU A 60 15.56 13.99 -31.11
C LEU A 60 16.44 12.76 -31.23
N LYS A 61 17.47 12.64 -30.40
CA LYS A 61 18.37 11.48 -30.36
C LYS A 61 18.49 10.95 -28.95
N ASP A 62 18.67 9.63 -28.83
CA ASP A 62 18.84 8.91 -27.57
C ASP A 62 17.81 9.26 -26.48
N ILE A 63 16.54 9.37 -26.89
CA ILE A 63 15.41 9.73 -26.03
C ILE A 63 14.38 8.60 -26.00
N MET A 64 13.80 8.33 -24.83
CA MET A 64 12.73 7.34 -24.63
C MET A 64 13.06 5.93 -25.18
N GLY A 65 14.34 5.53 -25.18
CA GLY A 65 14.79 4.25 -25.71
C GLY A 65 14.73 4.12 -27.23
N TYR A 66 14.66 5.25 -27.95
CA TYR A 66 14.84 5.37 -29.39
C TYR A 66 16.18 6.02 -29.69
N ASN A 67 16.86 5.54 -30.74
CA ASN A 67 18.11 6.12 -31.21
C ASN A 67 17.84 7.49 -31.87
N LYS A 68 16.76 7.58 -32.64
CA LYS A 68 16.34 8.81 -33.32
C LYS A 68 14.82 8.90 -33.41
N VAL A 69 14.29 10.08 -33.15
CA VAL A 69 12.89 10.45 -33.41
C VAL A 69 12.91 11.71 -34.25
N SER A 70 12.30 11.65 -35.42
CA SER A 70 12.23 12.76 -36.37
C SER A 70 10.78 13.01 -36.71
N PHE A 71 10.38 14.27 -36.73
CA PHE A 71 9.03 14.64 -37.16
C PHE A 71 9.10 15.88 -38.04
N TRP A 72 8.08 16.03 -38.88
CA TRP A 72 7.89 17.19 -39.73
C TRP A 72 6.39 17.48 -39.82
N LEU A 73 6.01 18.70 -39.46
CA LEU A 73 4.65 19.19 -39.35
C LEU A 73 3.73 18.15 -38.70
N PHE A 74 4.05 17.74 -37.47
CA PHE A 74 3.26 16.76 -36.75
C PHE A 74 1.78 17.19 -36.72
N PRO A 75 0.83 16.31 -37.12
CA PRO A 75 0.95 14.85 -37.25
C PRO A 75 1.31 14.31 -38.65
N ILE A 76 1.65 15.15 -39.63
CA ILE A 76 1.83 14.74 -41.04
C ILE A 76 2.91 13.67 -41.19
N TYR A 77 4.08 13.88 -40.59
CA TYR A 77 5.18 12.92 -40.67
C TYR A 77 5.85 12.70 -39.32
N LEU A 78 6.01 11.44 -38.95
CA LEU A 78 6.78 11.02 -37.79
C LEU A 78 7.55 9.74 -38.12
N ARG A 79 8.87 9.77 -37.91
CA ARG A 79 9.77 8.64 -38.07
C ARG A 79 10.50 8.38 -36.75
N THR A 80 10.45 7.15 -36.28
CA THR A 80 11.18 6.71 -35.10
C THR A 80 12.10 5.56 -35.47
N GLN A 81 13.28 5.52 -34.86
CA GLN A 81 14.31 4.53 -35.16
C GLN A 81 14.84 3.96 -33.85
N LYS A 82 14.87 2.63 -33.77
CA LYS A 82 15.58 1.86 -32.77
C LYS A 82 16.74 1.11 -33.42
N SER A 83 17.55 0.43 -32.62
CA SER A 83 18.64 -0.42 -33.11
C SER A 83 18.17 -1.50 -34.08
N THR A 84 16.96 -2.03 -33.90
CA THR A 84 16.47 -3.20 -34.66
C THR A 84 15.40 -2.88 -35.68
N PHE A 85 14.72 -1.74 -35.60
CA PHE A 85 13.63 -1.39 -36.52
C PHE A 85 13.43 0.13 -36.67
N VAL A 86 12.78 0.51 -37.76
CA VAL A 86 12.35 1.86 -38.10
C VAL A 86 10.83 1.87 -38.22
N SER A 87 10.16 2.84 -37.61
CA SER A 87 8.71 3.04 -37.70
C SER A 87 8.41 4.41 -38.28
N THR A 88 7.72 4.42 -39.42
CA THR A 88 7.29 5.62 -40.15
C THR A 88 5.78 5.77 -40.04
N HIS A 89 5.33 7.00 -39.82
CA HIS A 89 3.93 7.38 -39.76
C HIS A 89 3.66 8.49 -40.76
N TRP A 90 2.56 8.33 -41.49
CA TRP A 90 1.96 9.38 -42.31
C TRP A 90 0.58 9.69 -41.73
N LEU A 91 0.31 10.97 -41.46
CA LEU A 91 -0.91 11.45 -40.80
C LEU A 91 -1.17 10.67 -39.51
N PHE A 92 -0.26 10.77 -38.56
CA PHE A 92 -0.35 10.05 -37.29
C PHE A 92 -1.74 10.25 -36.64
N PRO A 93 -2.45 9.18 -36.23
CA PRO A 93 -2.04 7.77 -36.18
C PRO A 93 -2.50 6.90 -37.37
N ILE A 94 -3.08 7.49 -38.42
CA ILE A 94 -3.78 6.82 -39.52
C ILE A 94 -2.88 5.79 -40.19
N TYR A 95 -1.81 6.21 -40.86
CA TYR A 95 -0.92 5.27 -41.51
C TYR A 95 0.34 5.02 -40.68
N ASN A 96 0.75 3.75 -40.58
CA ASN A 96 2.02 3.35 -39.97
C ASN A 96 2.65 2.17 -40.70
N LYS A 97 3.95 2.28 -41.01
CA LYS A 97 4.80 1.20 -41.51
C LYS A 97 6.00 1.02 -40.58
N VAL A 98 6.29 -0.21 -40.21
CA VAL A 98 7.45 -0.58 -39.39
C VAL A 98 8.23 -1.67 -40.12
N GLU A 99 9.53 -1.48 -40.26
CA GLU A 99 10.44 -2.40 -40.93
C GLU A 99 11.71 -2.55 -40.09
N GLY A 100 12.18 -3.78 -39.94
CA GLY A 100 13.37 -4.09 -39.15
C GLY A 100 13.70 -5.57 -39.13
N ILE A 101 14.72 -5.93 -38.35
CA ILE A 101 15.22 -7.30 -38.23
C ILE A 101 14.11 -8.20 -37.66
N GLY A 102 13.54 -9.06 -38.52
CA GLY A 102 12.46 -9.99 -38.17
C GLY A 102 11.13 -9.32 -37.80
N VAL A 103 10.94 -8.04 -38.10
CA VAL A 103 9.72 -7.29 -37.76
C VAL A 103 9.19 -6.53 -38.97
N SER A 104 7.94 -6.79 -39.31
CA SER A 104 7.20 -6.04 -40.33
C SER A 104 5.81 -5.71 -39.83
N LYS A 105 5.40 -4.44 -39.92
CA LYS A 105 4.05 -4.01 -39.57
C LYS A 105 3.57 -2.95 -40.55
N HIS A 106 2.33 -3.06 -40.97
CA HIS A 106 1.66 -2.07 -41.79
C HIS A 106 0.24 -1.88 -41.29
N ARG A 107 -0.20 -0.62 -41.21
CA ARG A 107 -1.46 -0.25 -40.57
C ARG A 107 -2.06 0.97 -41.24
N ILE A 108 -3.36 0.91 -41.47
CA ILE A 108 -4.25 2.02 -41.80
C ILE A 108 -5.34 2.02 -40.74
N TRP A 109 -5.09 2.70 -39.63
CA TRP A 109 -6.03 2.80 -38.52
C TRP A 109 -7.17 3.76 -38.88
N PRO A 110 -8.44 3.44 -38.56
CA PRO A 110 -8.92 2.26 -37.83
C PRO A 110 -9.30 1.05 -38.72
N ILE A 111 -9.09 1.12 -40.04
CA ILE A 111 -9.66 0.18 -41.02
C ILE A 111 -8.98 -1.19 -40.97
N TRP A 112 -7.65 -1.23 -41.06
CA TRP A 112 -6.88 -2.48 -41.17
C TRP A 112 -5.49 -2.34 -40.58
N GLY A 113 -4.93 -3.45 -40.12
CA GLY A 113 -3.50 -3.54 -39.95
C GLY A 113 -3.02 -4.98 -39.79
N SER A 114 -1.76 -5.18 -40.14
CA SER A 114 -1.03 -6.42 -39.93
C SER A 114 0.29 -6.12 -39.25
N ALA A 115 0.68 -7.02 -38.35
CA ALA A 115 1.98 -7.01 -37.72
C ALA A 115 2.49 -8.45 -37.65
N ARG A 116 3.73 -8.65 -38.09
CA ARG A 116 4.42 -9.93 -38.14
C ARG A 116 5.77 -9.78 -37.44
N PHE A 117 6.01 -10.67 -36.49
CA PHE A 117 7.30 -10.83 -35.83
C PHE A 117 7.76 -12.27 -36.10
N GLU A 118 8.84 -12.41 -36.87
CA GLU A 118 9.37 -13.70 -37.30
C GLU A 118 9.72 -14.61 -36.10
N GLY A 119 9.33 -15.87 -36.20
CA GLY A 119 9.51 -16.86 -35.13
C GLY A 119 8.70 -16.59 -33.85
N LYS A 120 7.84 -15.55 -33.82
CA LYS A 120 7.01 -15.22 -32.65
C LYS A 120 5.52 -15.23 -32.96
N TRP A 121 5.01 -14.29 -33.76
CA TRP A 121 3.58 -14.16 -33.99
C TRP A 121 3.23 -13.37 -35.25
N SER A 122 2.03 -13.61 -35.78
CA SER A 122 1.38 -12.79 -36.79
C SER A 122 0.02 -12.34 -36.27
N GLN A 123 -0.29 -11.06 -36.37
CA GLN A 123 -1.52 -10.46 -35.88
C GLN A 123 -2.10 -9.51 -36.92
N HIS A 124 -3.43 -9.47 -36.96
CA HIS A 124 -4.20 -8.66 -37.86
C HIS A 124 -5.41 -8.06 -37.14
N PHE A 125 -5.90 -6.95 -37.66
CA PHE A 125 -7.19 -6.39 -37.25
C PHE A 125 -7.92 -5.81 -38.46
N ALA A 126 -9.24 -5.80 -38.37
CA ALA A 126 -10.14 -5.13 -39.30
C ALA A 126 -11.18 -4.34 -38.49
N LEU A 127 -11.51 -3.13 -38.94
CA LEU A 127 -12.48 -2.22 -38.33
C LEU A 127 -12.25 -2.13 -36.82
N TRP A 128 -11.10 -1.61 -36.41
CA TRP A 128 -10.75 -1.50 -35.01
C TRP A 128 -11.85 -0.73 -34.25
N PRO A 129 -12.34 -1.23 -33.09
CA PRO A 129 -11.83 -2.36 -32.31
C PRO A 129 -12.56 -3.72 -32.54
N PHE A 130 -13.41 -3.83 -33.56
CA PHE A 130 -14.36 -4.94 -33.71
C PHE A 130 -13.72 -6.28 -34.03
N VAL A 131 -12.84 -6.37 -35.03
CA VAL A 131 -12.30 -7.67 -35.47
C VAL A 131 -10.80 -7.72 -35.32
N ARG A 132 -10.31 -8.74 -34.63
CA ARG A 132 -8.88 -9.01 -34.44
C ARG A 132 -8.61 -10.50 -34.51
N TRP A 133 -7.52 -10.89 -35.15
CA TRP A 133 -7.07 -12.27 -35.14
C TRP A 133 -5.56 -12.37 -35.25
N GLY A 134 -5.02 -13.55 -34.95
CA GLY A 134 -3.60 -13.81 -35.07
C GLY A 134 -3.27 -15.22 -34.66
N HIS A 135 -2.02 -15.59 -34.92
CA HIS A 135 -1.48 -16.89 -34.54
C HIS A 135 0.00 -16.76 -34.19
N SER A 136 0.49 -17.75 -33.45
CA SER A 136 1.89 -17.93 -33.14
C SER A 136 2.63 -18.42 -34.38
N LEU A 137 3.81 -17.83 -34.63
CA LEU A 137 4.76 -18.32 -35.63
C LEU A 137 5.84 -19.21 -34.99
N ASN A 138 5.81 -19.37 -33.66
CA ASN A 138 6.70 -20.25 -32.94
C ASN A 138 6.14 -21.67 -32.94
N GLN A 139 6.90 -22.61 -33.51
CA GLN A 139 6.52 -24.03 -33.61
C GLN A 139 6.43 -24.72 -32.24
N ASP A 140 7.23 -24.30 -31.26
CA ASP A 140 7.21 -24.87 -29.90
C ASP A 140 5.97 -24.46 -29.10
N LYS A 141 5.31 -23.37 -29.53
CA LYS A 141 4.17 -22.76 -28.83
C LYS A 141 3.09 -22.37 -29.83
N PRO A 142 2.44 -23.35 -30.49
CA PRO A 142 1.38 -23.05 -31.42
C PRO A 142 0.20 -22.44 -30.66
N GLY A 143 -0.44 -21.46 -31.29
CA GLY A 143 -1.57 -20.79 -30.71
C GLY A 143 -2.26 -19.88 -31.70
N SER A 144 -3.56 -19.69 -31.53
CA SER A 144 -4.38 -18.82 -32.35
C SER A 144 -5.33 -18.01 -31.46
N ALA A 145 -5.67 -16.82 -31.91
CA ALA A 145 -6.62 -15.96 -31.24
C ALA A 145 -7.48 -15.26 -32.28
N ILE A 146 -8.78 -15.19 -32.02
CA ILE A 146 -9.73 -14.37 -32.75
C ILE A 146 -10.66 -13.69 -31.75
N MET A 147 -11.00 -12.43 -32.01
CA MET A 147 -11.93 -11.64 -31.23
C MET A 147 -12.78 -10.82 -32.19
N ILE A 148 -14.09 -10.99 -32.06
CA ILE A 148 -15.14 -10.22 -32.70
C ILE A 148 -15.86 -9.49 -31.57
N PHE A 149 -15.38 -8.32 -31.22
CA PHE A 149 -15.87 -7.54 -30.09
C PHE A 149 -17.28 -6.99 -30.36
N PRO A 150 -18.19 -6.99 -29.37
CA PRO A 150 -18.11 -7.66 -28.06
C PRO A 150 -18.63 -9.12 -28.10
N PHE A 151 -19.06 -9.62 -29.25
CA PHE A 151 -19.88 -10.83 -29.37
C PHE A 151 -19.13 -12.13 -29.10
N TYR A 152 -17.91 -12.30 -29.62
CA TYR A 152 -17.21 -13.57 -29.58
C TYR A 152 -15.70 -13.40 -29.40
N GLY A 153 -15.09 -14.32 -28.66
CA GLY A 153 -13.65 -14.44 -28.55
C GLY A 153 -13.24 -15.91 -28.41
N HIS A 154 -12.17 -16.28 -29.11
CA HIS A 154 -11.59 -17.60 -29.03
C HIS A 154 -10.07 -17.50 -29.00
N ILE A 155 -9.46 -18.10 -27.98
CA ILE A 155 -8.01 -18.16 -27.83
C ILE A 155 -7.66 -19.62 -27.57
N GLN A 156 -6.75 -20.15 -28.37
CA GLN A 156 -6.14 -21.46 -28.20
C GLN A 156 -4.64 -21.27 -28.11
N GLN A 157 -4.02 -21.86 -27.10
CA GLN A 157 -2.57 -21.87 -26.92
C GLN A 157 -2.13 -23.22 -26.41
N GLU A 158 -1.01 -23.72 -26.92
CA GLU A 158 -0.40 -24.95 -26.43
C GLU A 158 0.88 -24.61 -25.68
N THR A 159 1.02 -25.20 -24.50
CA THR A 159 2.19 -25.02 -23.65
C THR A 159 2.62 -26.35 -23.06
N THR A 160 3.93 -26.57 -23.01
CA THR A 160 4.55 -27.78 -22.44
C THR A 160 4.13 -28.02 -20.99
N LEU A 161 3.86 -26.96 -20.22
CA LEU A 161 3.55 -27.05 -18.78
C LEU A 161 2.07 -27.31 -18.47
N HIS A 162 1.14 -26.80 -19.28
CA HIS A 162 -0.30 -26.84 -18.98
C HIS A 162 -1.14 -27.47 -20.12
N GLY A 163 -0.47 -28.05 -21.11
CA GLY A 163 -1.10 -28.60 -22.31
C GLY A 163 -1.86 -27.55 -23.11
N LYS A 164 -2.92 -27.99 -23.80
CA LYS A 164 -3.80 -27.15 -24.61
C LYS A 164 -4.71 -26.30 -23.72
N LEU A 165 -4.50 -24.99 -23.74
CA LEU A 165 -5.34 -23.98 -23.13
C LEU A 165 -6.33 -23.44 -24.17
N VAL A 166 -7.61 -23.49 -23.85
CA VAL A 166 -8.70 -22.95 -24.67
C VAL A 166 -9.50 -21.97 -23.82
N ASN A 167 -9.64 -20.74 -24.30
CA ASN A 167 -10.51 -19.72 -23.72
C ASN A 167 -11.54 -19.29 -24.76
N ARG A 168 -12.82 -19.38 -24.39
CA ARG A 168 -13.96 -18.92 -25.18
C ARG A 168 -14.63 -17.79 -24.44
N THR A 169 -15.05 -16.78 -25.16
CA THR A 169 -15.80 -15.64 -24.63
C THR A 169 -17.00 -15.42 -25.53
N LEU A 170 -18.16 -15.20 -24.91
CA LEU A 170 -19.40 -14.85 -25.57
C LEU A 170 -19.96 -13.62 -24.89
N LEU A 171 -20.39 -12.62 -25.65
CA LEU A 171 -20.92 -11.35 -25.13
C LEU A 171 -20.04 -10.79 -24.01
N TRP A 172 -18.79 -10.48 -24.35
CA TRP A 172 -17.83 -9.92 -23.40
C TRP A 172 -18.44 -8.69 -22.69
N PRO A 173 -18.33 -8.54 -21.36
CA PRO A 173 -17.53 -9.37 -20.43
C PRO A 173 -18.32 -10.50 -19.72
N PHE A 174 -19.57 -10.77 -20.09
CA PHE A 174 -20.50 -11.56 -19.27
C PHE A 174 -20.19 -13.05 -19.25
N PHE A 175 -19.83 -13.65 -20.40
CA PHE A 175 -19.62 -15.09 -20.49
C PHE A 175 -18.20 -15.43 -20.93
N SER A 176 -17.48 -16.17 -20.10
CA SER A 176 -16.15 -16.70 -20.43
C SER A 176 -15.97 -18.10 -19.87
N TYR A 177 -15.39 -18.96 -20.70
CA TYR A 177 -15.03 -20.32 -20.36
C TYR A 177 -13.57 -20.59 -20.72
N LEU A 178 -12.77 -20.93 -19.73
CA LEU A 178 -11.37 -21.32 -19.88
C LEU A 178 -11.19 -22.76 -19.42
N LYS A 179 -10.51 -23.56 -20.24
CA LYS A 179 -10.16 -24.95 -19.96
C LYS A 179 -8.71 -25.19 -20.38
N SER A 180 -7.97 -25.85 -19.51
CA SER A 180 -6.62 -26.37 -19.72
C SER A 180 -6.56 -27.78 -19.10
N LYS A 181 -5.40 -28.45 -19.12
CA LYS A 181 -5.20 -29.80 -18.57
C LYS A 181 -5.71 -29.89 -17.13
N ASP A 182 -5.24 -28.99 -16.27
CA ASP A 182 -5.56 -29.00 -14.84
C ASP A 182 -6.50 -27.88 -14.42
N GLN A 183 -6.67 -26.85 -15.25
CA GLN A 183 -7.39 -25.64 -14.89
C GLN A 183 -8.72 -25.52 -15.61
N LYS A 184 -9.74 -25.07 -14.88
CA LYS A 184 -11.07 -24.78 -15.44
C LYS A 184 -11.60 -23.50 -14.82
N ARG A 185 -12.16 -22.60 -15.63
CA ARG A 185 -12.85 -21.39 -15.17
C ARG A 185 -14.08 -21.15 -16.02
N LEU A 186 -15.19 -20.87 -15.35
CA LEU A 186 -16.45 -20.47 -15.92
C LEU A 186 -16.89 -19.17 -15.25
N MET A 187 -17.26 -18.18 -16.06
CA MET A 187 -17.83 -16.90 -15.64
C MET A 187 -19.10 -16.73 -16.48
N ALA A 188 -20.28 -16.77 -15.86
CA ALA A 188 -21.55 -16.85 -16.59
C ALA A 188 -22.78 -16.71 -15.66
N PRO A 189 -23.44 -15.53 -15.57
CA PRO A 189 -23.02 -14.22 -16.05
C PRO A 189 -22.09 -13.54 -15.04
N TRP A 190 -21.00 -12.93 -15.52
CA TRP A 190 -20.15 -12.09 -14.68
C TRP A 190 -20.85 -10.74 -14.35
N PRO A 191 -20.76 -10.20 -13.12
CA PRO A 191 -19.99 -10.70 -11.97
C PRO A 191 -20.72 -11.73 -11.10
N PHE A 192 -22.01 -11.99 -11.35
CA PHE A 192 -22.92 -12.77 -10.51
C PHE A 192 -22.47 -14.21 -10.28
N PHE A 193 -21.99 -14.91 -11.31
CA PHE A 193 -21.56 -16.30 -11.19
C PHE A 193 -20.14 -16.52 -11.70
N GLN A 194 -19.29 -17.06 -10.83
CA GLN A 194 -17.94 -17.47 -11.18
C GLN A 194 -17.60 -18.80 -10.52
N LYS A 195 -17.09 -19.75 -11.30
CA LYS A 195 -16.61 -21.04 -10.80
C LYS A 195 -15.24 -21.31 -11.39
N SER A 196 -14.25 -21.61 -10.56
CA SER A 196 -12.94 -21.99 -11.08
C SER A 196 -12.27 -23.07 -10.24
N LYS A 197 -11.45 -23.90 -10.88
CA LYS A 197 -10.60 -24.92 -10.29
C LYS A 197 -9.16 -24.75 -10.77
N ASN A 198 -8.22 -24.93 -9.86
CA ASN A 198 -6.77 -24.95 -10.02
C ASN A 198 -6.15 -23.68 -10.66
N MET A 199 -6.88 -22.56 -10.65
CA MET A 199 -6.41 -21.29 -11.23
C MET A 199 -5.29 -20.60 -10.44
N PHE A 200 -5.04 -21.00 -9.19
CA PHE A 200 -4.01 -20.40 -8.31
C PHE A 200 -2.91 -21.40 -7.92
N GLY A 201 -2.74 -22.47 -8.69
CA GLY A 201 -1.86 -23.60 -8.35
C GLY A 201 -2.46 -24.52 -7.29
N GLY A 202 -2.03 -25.78 -7.28
CA GLY A 202 -2.56 -26.84 -6.41
C GLY A 202 -4.08 -27.03 -6.53
N ASP A 203 -4.69 -27.68 -5.53
CA ASP A 203 -6.15 -27.89 -5.38
C ASP A 203 -6.88 -26.59 -4.96
N SER A 204 -6.76 -25.54 -5.78
CA SER A 204 -7.42 -24.26 -5.56
C SER A 204 -8.81 -24.22 -6.18
N ASP A 205 -9.79 -23.64 -5.50
CA ASP A 205 -11.16 -23.55 -5.98
C ASP A 205 -11.79 -22.19 -5.71
N ARG A 206 -12.73 -21.79 -6.56
CA ARG A 206 -13.54 -20.59 -6.40
C ARG A 206 -14.96 -20.88 -6.80
N LEU A 207 -15.89 -20.38 -5.99
CA LEU A 207 -17.31 -20.30 -6.30
C LEU A 207 -17.82 -18.96 -5.79
N HIS A 208 -18.22 -18.06 -6.69
CA HIS A 208 -18.87 -16.80 -6.37
C HIS A 208 -20.28 -16.79 -6.94
N LEU A 209 -21.23 -16.45 -6.07
CA LEU A 209 -22.63 -16.14 -6.31
C LEU A 209 -22.85 -14.69 -5.83
N TRP A 210 -22.24 -13.74 -6.52
CA TRP A 210 -22.26 -12.33 -6.12
C TRP A 210 -23.68 -11.75 -6.32
N PRO A 211 -24.18 -10.90 -5.40
CA PRO A 211 -23.54 -10.41 -4.17
C PRO A 211 -23.73 -11.32 -2.94
N PHE A 212 -24.50 -12.40 -3.03
CA PHE A 212 -24.96 -13.15 -1.87
C PHE A 212 -23.90 -13.99 -1.16
N TYR A 213 -23.04 -14.68 -1.91
CA TYR A 213 -22.04 -15.57 -1.33
C TYR A 213 -20.83 -15.73 -2.22
N GLY A 214 -19.67 -15.94 -1.63
CA GLY A 214 -18.55 -16.46 -2.38
C GLY A 214 -17.50 -17.10 -1.51
N ARG A 215 -16.82 -18.08 -2.08
CA ARG A 215 -15.71 -18.81 -1.51
C ARG A 215 -14.54 -18.82 -2.48
N THR A 216 -13.34 -18.63 -1.96
CA THR A 216 -12.10 -18.81 -2.71
C THR A 216 -11.09 -19.51 -1.81
N ARG A 217 -10.59 -20.64 -2.27
CA ARG A 217 -9.52 -21.40 -1.64
C ARG A 217 -8.25 -21.28 -2.47
N LYS A 218 -7.14 -20.96 -1.82
CA LYS A 218 -5.80 -20.92 -2.41
C LYS A 218 -4.87 -21.71 -1.51
N GLY A 219 -4.59 -22.96 -1.87
CA GLY A 219 -3.92 -23.91 -0.99
C GLY A 219 -4.68 -24.10 0.34
N LYS A 220 -4.04 -23.73 1.45
CA LYS A 220 -4.66 -23.77 2.79
C LYS A 220 -5.43 -22.48 3.15
N SER A 221 -5.27 -21.40 2.38
CA SER A 221 -5.95 -20.14 2.63
C SER A 221 -7.38 -20.16 2.08
N ILE A 222 -8.33 -19.65 2.85
CA ILE A 222 -9.75 -19.63 2.50
C ILE A 222 -10.29 -18.21 2.75
N HIS A 223 -10.92 -17.65 1.73
CA HIS A 223 -11.70 -16.42 1.81
C HIS A 223 -13.17 -16.75 1.55
N LYS A 224 -14.06 -16.26 2.40
CA LYS A 224 -15.51 -16.34 2.22
C LYS A 224 -16.14 -14.97 2.40
N PHE A 225 -17.17 -14.67 1.63
CA PHE A 225 -18.05 -13.54 1.88
C PHE A 225 -19.51 -13.99 1.91
N TYR A 226 -20.33 -13.27 2.68
CA TYR A 226 -21.78 -13.39 2.71
C TYR A 226 -22.37 -11.98 2.59
N LEU A 227 -23.32 -11.79 1.68
CA LEU A 227 -23.91 -10.48 1.35
C LEU A 227 -22.83 -9.41 1.15
N TRP A 228 -22.00 -9.56 0.13
CA TRP A 228 -20.90 -8.63 -0.11
C TRP A 228 -21.41 -7.17 -0.17
N PRO A 229 -20.75 -6.21 0.51
CA PRO A 229 -19.51 -6.31 1.29
C PRO A 229 -19.72 -6.53 2.80
N VAL A 230 -20.93 -6.91 3.24
CA VAL A 230 -21.35 -6.95 4.64
C VAL A 230 -20.55 -7.96 5.46
N PHE A 231 -20.42 -9.22 5.09
CA PHE A 231 -19.62 -10.18 5.87
C PHE A 231 -18.46 -10.72 5.06
N ASN A 232 -17.24 -10.60 5.60
CA ASN A 232 -16.04 -11.20 5.01
C ASN A 232 -15.26 -11.98 6.05
N SER A 233 -14.79 -13.16 5.69
CA SER A 233 -14.05 -14.07 6.55
C SER A 233 -12.82 -14.60 5.81
N PHE A 234 -11.66 -14.39 6.41
CA PHE A 234 -10.36 -14.80 5.88
C PHE A 234 -9.71 -15.76 6.87
N TYR A 235 -9.22 -16.87 6.33
CA TYR A 235 -8.38 -17.83 7.03
C TYR A 235 -7.09 -17.98 6.23
N GLU A 236 -5.97 -17.56 6.81
CA GLU A 236 -4.69 -17.39 6.14
C GLU A 236 -3.59 -18.05 6.99
N PRO A 237 -3.39 -19.37 6.86
CA PRO A 237 -2.28 -20.04 7.51
C PRO A 237 -0.95 -19.74 6.81
N SER A 238 0.06 -19.39 7.59
CA SER A 238 1.46 -19.22 7.18
C SER A 238 2.38 -20.11 8.00
N LYS A 239 3.69 -20.12 7.70
CA LYS A 239 4.69 -20.90 8.45
C LYS A 239 4.78 -20.47 9.92
N ASP A 240 4.60 -19.17 10.21
CA ASP A 240 4.84 -18.60 11.54
C ASP A 240 3.55 -18.29 12.31
N THR A 241 2.44 -18.14 11.60
CA THR A 241 1.16 -17.70 12.19
C THR A 241 -0.04 -18.18 11.38
N ILE A 242 -1.09 -18.60 12.07
CA ILE A 242 -2.42 -18.79 11.48
C ILE A 242 -3.23 -17.53 11.74
N ARG A 243 -3.58 -16.78 10.69
CA ARG A 243 -4.33 -15.54 10.79
C ARG A 243 -5.78 -15.75 10.38
N THR A 244 -6.70 -15.37 11.26
CA THR A 244 -8.13 -15.30 10.97
C THR A 244 -8.57 -13.84 11.01
N ARG A 245 -9.29 -13.38 10.00
CA ARG A 245 -9.89 -12.04 9.95
C ARG A 245 -11.37 -12.15 9.65
N ARG A 246 -12.19 -11.41 10.40
CA ARG A 246 -13.62 -11.30 10.17
C ARG A 246 -13.99 -9.83 10.13
N TYR A 247 -14.76 -9.45 9.12
CA TYR A 247 -15.24 -8.11 8.92
C TYR A 247 -16.76 -8.15 8.83
N PHE A 248 -17.41 -7.23 9.52
CA PHE A 248 -18.81 -6.89 9.31
C PHE A 248 -18.88 -5.42 8.85
N ALA A 249 -19.04 -5.25 7.55
CA ALA A 249 -18.94 -4.00 6.80
C ALA A 249 -17.67 -3.22 7.22
N ALA A 250 -17.78 -1.89 7.34
CA ALA A 250 -16.75 -1.05 7.94
C ALA A 250 -16.85 -0.99 9.48
N ILE A 251 -17.95 -1.48 10.06
CA ILE A 251 -18.32 -1.26 11.48
C ILE A 251 -17.51 -2.16 12.40
N TRP A 252 -17.40 -3.45 12.11
CA TRP A 252 -16.76 -4.40 13.01
C TRP A 252 -15.62 -5.14 12.33
N THR A 253 -14.50 -5.23 13.05
CA THR A 253 -13.31 -5.96 12.61
C THR A 253 -12.82 -6.84 13.74
N GLU A 254 -12.60 -8.13 13.48
CA GLU A 254 -11.93 -9.05 14.38
C GLU A 254 -10.74 -9.68 13.67
N ILE A 255 -9.56 -9.62 14.27
CA ILE A 255 -8.34 -10.28 13.78
C ILE A 255 -7.77 -11.12 14.92
N LYS A 256 -7.49 -12.38 14.64
CA LYS A 256 -6.85 -13.31 15.57
C LYS A 256 -5.65 -13.96 14.90
N ASN A 257 -4.55 -14.01 15.62
CA ASN A 257 -3.33 -14.67 15.19
C ASN A 257 -3.03 -15.81 16.17
N TYR A 258 -2.84 -17.00 15.64
CA TYR A 258 -2.57 -18.22 16.40
C TYR A 258 -1.18 -18.78 16.07
N ASP A 259 -0.58 -19.47 17.03
CA ASP A 259 0.62 -20.27 16.78
C ASP A 259 0.27 -21.48 15.90
N PRO A 260 1.01 -21.76 14.81
CA PRO A 260 0.73 -22.92 13.95
C PRO A 260 0.92 -24.28 14.64
N LYS A 261 1.85 -24.39 15.62
CA LYS A 261 2.19 -25.64 16.31
C LYS A 261 1.25 -25.91 17.48
N THR A 262 1.12 -24.95 18.39
CA THR A 262 0.30 -25.13 19.62
C THR A 262 -1.18 -24.79 19.40
N LYS A 263 -1.52 -24.09 18.30
CA LYS A 263 -2.85 -23.51 18.04
C LYS A 263 -3.31 -22.49 19.10
N GLU A 264 -2.40 -22.04 19.96
CA GLU A 264 -2.71 -21.04 20.98
C GLU A 264 -2.83 -19.64 20.37
N LEU A 265 -3.66 -18.80 21.00
CA LEU A 265 -3.90 -17.44 20.55
C LEU A 265 -2.75 -16.51 20.95
N LYS A 266 -1.88 -16.14 19.99
CA LYS A 266 -0.78 -15.17 20.18
C LYS A 266 -1.29 -13.76 20.43
N ASN A 267 -2.18 -13.29 19.57
CA ASN A 267 -2.77 -11.97 19.74
C ASN A 267 -4.16 -11.87 19.10
N LYS A 268 -4.91 -10.89 19.60
CA LYS A 268 -6.29 -10.62 19.22
C LYS A 268 -6.51 -9.13 19.10
N TYR A 269 -7.27 -8.76 18.09
CA TYR A 269 -7.71 -7.40 17.86
C TYR A 269 -9.19 -7.38 17.54
N ARG A 270 -9.88 -6.39 18.10
CA ARG A 270 -11.27 -6.09 17.82
C ARG A 270 -11.42 -4.59 17.64
N ARG A 271 -12.26 -4.18 16.70
CA ARG A 271 -12.65 -2.79 16.52
C ARG A 271 -14.13 -2.73 16.23
N LEU A 272 -14.78 -1.77 16.87
CA LEU A 272 -16.11 -1.28 16.55
C LEU A 272 -15.93 0.16 16.08
N TRP A 273 -15.78 0.36 14.78
CA TRP A 273 -15.53 1.67 14.19
C TRP A 273 -16.83 2.50 14.15
N PRO A 274 -16.78 3.81 14.47
CA PRO A 274 -15.62 4.59 14.93
C PRO A 274 -15.41 4.57 16.46
N LEU A 275 -16.24 3.84 17.20
CA LEU A 275 -16.35 3.92 18.67
C LEU A 275 -15.09 3.50 19.43
N GLY A 276 -14.35 2.51 18.97
CA GLY A 276 -13.11 2.12 19.64
C GLY A 276 -12.49 0.82 19.17
N SER A 277 -11.27 0.59 19.63
CA SER A 277 -10.49 -0.59 19.33
C SER A 277 -9.83 -1.19 20.57
N TYR A 278 -9.63 -2.50 20.50
CA TYR A 278 -9.01 -3.29 21.55
C TYR A 278 -8.01 -4.26 20.94
N TYR A 279 -6.77 -4.18 21.41
CA TYR A 279 -5.67 -5.08 21.09
C TYR A 279 -5.21 -5.82 22.35
N LYS A 280 -5.00 -7.13 22.24
CA LYS A 280 -4.38 -7.97 23.27
C LYS A 280 -3.29 -8.81 22.61
N GLY A 281 -2.03 -8.52 22.92
CA GLY A 281 -0.88 -9.38 22.60
C GLY A 281 -0.27 -10.00 23.85
N GLU A 282 0.88 -10.66 23.69
CA GLU A 282 1.60 -11.32 24.79
C GLU A 282 2.20 -10.31 25.78
N LYS A 283 2.82 -9.24 25.25
CA LYS A 283 3.54 -8.23 26.05
C LYS A 283 2.66 -7.08 26.51
N HIS A 284 1.63 -6.73 25.76
CA HIS A 284 0.76 -5.61 26.11
C HIS A 284 -0.67 -5.77 25.60
N SER A 285 -1.61 -5.11 26.27
CA SER A 285 -2.96 -4.86 25.79
C SER A 285 -3.24 -3.36 25.75
N LEU A 286 -3.98 -2.94 24.73
CA LEU A 286 -4.30 -1.55 24.46
C LEU A 286 -5.78 -1.44 24.12
N PHE A 287 -6.49 -0.58 24.83
CA PHE A 287 -7.84 -0.13 24.49
C PHE A 287 -7.78 1.33 24.08
N ARG A 288 -8.52 1.70 23.03
CA ARG A 288 -8.73 3.08 22.59
C ARG A 288 -10.22 3.32 22.41
N PHE A 289 -10.72 4.40 23.00
CA PHE A 289 -12.04 4.95 22.74
C PHE A 289 -11.91 6.06 21.71
N LEU A 290 -12.79 6.02 20.71
CA LEU A 290 -12.74 6.80 19.49
C LEU A 290 -11.52 6.45 18.62
N ASP A 291 -11.69 5.48 17.71
CA ASP A 291 -10.66 5.07 16.75
C ASP A 291 -11.17 5.33 15.32
N LEU A 292 -10.88 6.53 14.81
CA LEU A 292 -11.46 7.03 13.57
C LEU A 292 -10.84 6.43 12.32
N PHE A 293 -9.65 5.83 12.42
CA PHE A 293 -8.95 5.36 11.24
C PHE A 293 -9.49 3.99 10.78
N PRO A 294 -10.04 3.88 9.54
CA PRO A 294 -10.69 2.65 9.09
C PRO A 294 -9.68 1.55 8.72
N MET A 295 -8.41 1.88 8.51
CA MET A 295 -7.35 0.90 8.23
C MET A 295 -6.52 0.60 9.48
N ARG A 296 -5.63 -0.40 9.42
CA ARG A 296 -4.73 -0.79 10.51
C ARG A 296 -3.35 -1.13 9.94
N ASN A 297 -2.32 -1.12 10.78
CA ASN A 297 -0.92 -1.45 10.47
C ASN A 297 -0.20 -0.36 9.66
N LEU A 298 -0.62 0.89 9.81
CA LEU A 298 0.13 2.05 9.36
C LEU A 298 0.74 2.70 10.59
N GLU A 299 1.92 2.22 10.99
CA GLU A 299 2.64 2.71 12.17
C GLU A 299 2.76 4.23 12.23
N PRO A 300 3.04 4.96 11.13
CA PRO A 300 3.10 6.43 11.17
C PRO A 300 1.78 7.07 11.62
N ILE A 301 0.65 6.53 11.19
CA ILE A 301 -0.68 7.06 11.54
C ILE A 301 -1.02 6.68 12.98
N GLU A 302 -0.82 5.42 13.36
CA GLU A 302 -1.11 4.95 14.71
C GLU A 302 -0.23 5.64 15.78
N ARG A 303 0.96 6.10 15.41
CA ARG A 303 1.89 6.81 16.30
C ARG A 303 1.65 8.31 16.34
N ASN A 304 1.51 8.96 15.18
CA ASN A 304 1.51 10.42 15.10
C ASN A 304 0.09 11.02 15.12
N LEU A 305 -0.88 10.35 14.50
CA LEU A 305 -2.21 10.91 14.28
C LEU A 305 -3.25 10.33 15.23
N ALA A 306 -3.17 9.05 15.57
CA ALA A 306 -4.12 8.42 16.49
C ALA A 306 -4.30 9.12 17.84
N PRO A 307 -3.24 9.66 18.48
CA PRO A 307 -3.40 10.43 19.71
C PRO A 307 -4.30 11.67 19.56
N LEU A 308 -4.41 12.25 18.36
CA LEU A 308 -5.20 13.47 18.13
C LEU A 308 -6.70 13.26 18.26
N TRP A 309 -7.21 12.06 17.97
CA TRP A 309 -8.64 11.75 18.10
C TRP A 309 -8.98 10.79 19.23
N THR A 310 -7.98 10.12 19.83
CA THR A 310 -8.25 9.16 20.91
C THR A 310 -8.64 9.88 22.19
N LEU A 311 -9.93 9.83 22.55
CA LEU A 311 -10.43 10.49 23.77
C LEU A 311 -10.04 9.76 25.04
N PHE A 312 -9.88 8.44 24.98
CA PHE A 312 -9.42 7.65 26.11
C PHE A 312 -8.59 6.47 25.63
N TYR A 313 -7.48 6.19 26.30
CA TYR A 313 -6.77 4.94 26.11
C TYR A 313 -6.38 4.27 27.42
N SER A 314 -6.30 2.94 27.39
CA SER A 314 -5.82 2.12 28.49
C SER A 314 -4.79 1.12 27.98
N LEU A 315 -3.53 1.29 28.37
CA LEU A 315 -2.41 0.42 28.08
C LEU A 315 -2.04 -0.40 29.32
N LYS A 316 -2.00 -1.72 29.19
CA LYS A 316 -1.40 -2.62 30.18
C LYS A 316 -0.20 -3.31 29.52
N GLN A 317 0.99 -3.14 30.08
CA GLN A 317 2.23 -3.68 29.51
C GLN A 317 2.99 -4.48 30.56
N LYS A 318 3.40 -5.70 30.21
CA LYS A 318 4.35 -6.50 30.97
C LYS A 318 5.77 -5.99 30.70
N LEU A 319 6.49 -5.66 31.75
CA LEU A 319 7.87 -5.20 31.71
C LEU A 319 8.84 -6.39 31.76
N LYS A 320 10.10 -6.16 31.38
CA LYS A 320 11.13 -7.22 31.36
C LYS A 320 11.40 -7.83 32.73
N ASN A 321 11.20 -7.06 33.80
CA ASN A 321 11.37 -7.47 35.19
C ASN A 321 10.14 -8.22 35.77
N GLY A 322 9.14 -8.55 34.94
CA GLY A 322 7.90 -9.21 35.37
C GLY A 322 6.81 -8.25 35.88
N ASP A 323 7.12 -6.98 36.13
CA ASP A 323 6.14 -6.01 36.60
C ASP A 323 5.10 -5.67 35.51
N VAL A 324 3.91 -5.26 35.96
CA VAL A 324 2.86 -4.76 35.06
C VAL A 324 2.74 -3.25 35.20
N LEU A 325 2.94 -2.56 34.08
CA LEU A 325 2.68 -1.14 33.93
C LEU A 325 1.27 -0.94 33.40
N VAL A 326 0.44 -0.22 34.15
CA VAL A 326 -0.88 0.22 33.71
C VAL A 326 -0.81 1.72 33.48
N LYS A 327 -1.12 2.17 32.26
CA LYS A 327 -1.31 3.58 31.90
C LYS A 327 -2.74 3.76 31.39
N ARG A 328 -3.41 4.79 31.87
CA ARG A 328 -4.68 5.24 31.31
C ARG A 328 -4.62 6.75 31.17
N GLU A 329 -5.25 7.25 30.12
CA GLU A 329 -5.31 8.67 29.84
C GLU A 329 -6.67 8.99 29.23
N ALA A 330 -7.22 10.15 29.59
CA ALA A 330 -8.42 10.70 28.98
C ALA A 330 -8.21 12.16 28.60
N LEU A 331 -8.87 12.58 27.52
CA LEU A 331 -8.94 13.96 27.04
C LEU A 331 -7.55 14.61 26.93
N TRP A 332 -6.64 13.96 26.20
CA TRP A 332 -5.29 14.48 25.91
C TRP A 332 -4.48 14.88 27.15
N GLY A 333 -4.54 14.07 28.20
CA GLY A 333 -3.75 14.27 29.41
C GLY A 333 -4.42 15.10 30.49
N VAL A 334 -5.68 15.54 30.29
CA VAL A 334 -6.51 16.10 31.38
C VAL A 334 -6.63 15.10 32.52
N TRP A 335 -6.91 13.82 32.23
CA TRP A 335 -6.82 12.78 33.25
C TRP A 335 -5.72 11.77 32.89
N GLN A 336 -4.86 11.45 33.84
CA GLN A 336 -3.81 10.47 33.70
C GLN A 336 -3.77 9.54 34.90
N TYR A 337 -3.59 8.27 34.65
CA TYR A 337 -3.43 7.23 35.66
C TYR A 337 -2.25 6.35 35.28
N ARG A 338 -1.29 6.20 36.18
CA ARG A 338 -0.14 5.31 36.01
C ARG A 338 0.08 4.50 37.26
N LYS A 339 0.06 3.18 37.13
CA LYS A 339 0.39 2.24 38.21
C LYS A 339 1.49 1.29 37.75
N GLN A 340 2.49 1.11 38.59
CA GLN A 340 3.60 0.18 38.38
C GLN A 340 4.02 -0.39 39.73
N LYS A 341 3.81 -1.70 39.96
CA LYS A 341 4.07 -2.35 41.25
C LYS A 341 3.34 -1.60 42.39
N PHE A 342 4.09 -1.04 43.34
CA PHE A 342 3.58 -0.25 44.46
C PHE A 342 3.49 1.27 44.17
N VAL A 343 4.02 1.71 43.02
CA VAL A 343 3.98 3.12 42.62
C VAL A 343 2.67 3.42 41.92
N GLU A 344 1.94 4.40 42.44
CA GLU A 344 0.70 4.91 41.84
C GLU A 344 0.82 6.42 41.61
N LYS A 345 0.38 6.87 40.44
CA LYS A 345 0.29 8.27 40.04
C LYS A 345 -1.07 8.48 39.40
N GLN A 346 -1.81 9.46 39.89
CA GLN A 346 -3.04 9.93 39.27
C GLN A 346 -2.97 11.44 39.13
N SER A 347 -3.47 11.99 38.04
CA SER A 347 -3.58 13.45 37.89
C SER A 347 -4.83 13.81 37.12
N LEU A 348 -5.47 14.90 37.54
CA LEU A 348 -6.53 15.59 36.84
C LEU A 348 -6.03 17.02 36.59
N PHE A 349 -5.46 17.32 35.43
CA PHE A 349 -4.93 18.64 35.10
C PHE A 349 -6.06 19.64 34.84
N PRO A 350 -5.97 20.88 35.34
CA PRO A 350 -4.95 21.42 36.26
C PRO A 350 -5.29 21.21 37.76
N LEU A 351 -6.39 20.52 38.06
CA LEU A 351 -7.03 20.44 39.38
C LEU A 351 -6.21 19.72 40.46
N PHE A 352 -5.70 18.52 40.24
CA PHE A 352 -4.90 17.81 41.25
C PHE A 352 -3.94 16.76 40.69
N SER A 353 -2.94 16.39 41.48
CA SER A 353 -2.04 15.26 41.25
C SER A 353 -1.83 14.48 42.54
N TYR A 354 -1.96 13.17 42.49
CA TYR A 354 -1.72 12.23 43.59
C TYR A 354 -0.57 11.28 43.23
N HIS A 355 0.35 11.08 44.16
CA HIS A 355 1.48 10.16 44.00
C HIS A 355 1.70 9.34 45.28
N LYS A 356 1.82 8.02 45.10
CA LYS A 356 2.18 7.03 46.12
C LYS A 356 3.45 6.30 45.68
N ALA A 357 4.46 6.26 46.56
CA ALA A 357 5.74 5.56 46.32
C ALA A 357 5.74 4.14 46.90
N ALA A 358 6.73 3.34 46.49
CA ALA A 358 6.78 1.89 46.77
C ALA A 358 7.15 1.52 48.21
N ASP A 359 8.15 2.21 48.79
CA ASP A 359 8.84 1.70 49.99
C ASP A 359 8.71 2.60 51.23
N ASN A 360 7.72 3.51 51.26
CA ASN A 360 7.35 4.27 52.46
C ASN A 360 6.01 5.02 52.22
N PRO A 361 5.20 5.38 53.24
CA PRO A 361 3.89 6.01 53.06
C PRO A 361 3.99 7.48 52.66
N SER A 362 5.00 7.85 51.87
CA SER A 362 5.10 9.15 51.23
C SER A 362 3.99 9.27 50.18
N LYS A 363 2.85 9.77 50.64
CA LYS A 363 1.76 10.26 49.80
C LYS A 363 2.08 11.70 49.50
N LYS A 364 1.98 12.10 48.22
CA LYS A 364 2.04 13.51 47.82
C LYS A 364 0.77 13.82 47.05
N PHE A 365 0.03 14.80 47.52
CA PHE A 365 -1.12 15.38 46.85
C PHE A 365 -0.79 16.83 46.54
N ASN A 366 -1.04 17.26 45.31
CA ASN A 366 -1.02 18.67 44.95
C ASN A 366 -2.37 19.02 44.32
N ALA A 367 -2.89 20.18 44.61
CA ALA A 367 -4.06 20.78 43.98
C ALA A 367 -3.66 22.07 43.26
N LEU A 368 -4.37 22.39 42.19
CA LEU A 368 -4.26 23.61 41.37
C LEU A 368 -2.80 23.92 41.01
N LEU A 369 -2.14 22.97 40.33
CA LEU A 369 -0.74 23.06 39.91
C LEU A 369 0.30 23.31 41.03
N GLY A 370 -0.04 23.07 42.30
CA GLY A 370 0.87 23.27 43.43
C GLY A 370 0.62 24.54 44.26
N LEU A 371 -0.53 25.19 44.05
CA LEU A 371 -1.08 26.20 44.96
C LEU A 371 -1.31 25.64 46.36
N TYR A 372 -1.76 24.39 46.44
CA TYR A 372 -1.89 23.65 47.69
C TYR A 372 -1.28 22.26 47.52
N GLY A 373 -0.49 21.79 48.46
CA GLY A 373 0.00 20.42 48.45
C GLY A 373 0.12 19.85 49.84
N HIS A 374 -0.22 18.59 50.03
CA HIS A 374 0.05 17.88 51.29
C HIS A 374 0.91 16.66 51.00
N GLY A 375 1.79 16.30 51.91
CA GLY A 375 2.43 15.01 51.81
C GLY A 375 3.15 14.56 53.04
N THR A 376 3.54 13.30 53.01
CA THR A 376 4.32 12.67 54.08
C THR A 376 5.75 12.47 53.57
N LYS A 377 6.75 12.93 54.31
CA LYS A 377 8.17 12.67 54.01
C LYS A 377 8.57 11.26 54.47
N MET A 378 9.77 10.82 54.07
CA MET A 378 10.36 9.53 54.49
C MET A 378 10.42 9.36 56.01
N ASN A 379 10.55 10.44 56.77
CA ASN A 379 10.64 10.42 58.24
C ASN A 379 9.27 10.41 58.94
N GLY A 380 8.15 10.19 58.22
CA GLY A 380 6.80 10.25 58.77
C GLY A 380 6.23 11.67 58.95
N ASP A 381 7.07 12.70 58.80
CA ASP A 381 6.65 14.10 58.87
C ASP A 381 5.64 14.48 57.80
N LYS A 382 4.49 14.98 58.23
CA LYS A 382 3.50 15.61 57.35
C LYS A 382 3.95 17.04 57.04
N TYR A 383 3.80 17.47 55.80
CA TYR A 383 3.98 18.85 55.40
C TYR A 383 2.81 19.33 54.54
N VAL A 384 2.50 20.61 54.67
CA VAL A 384 1.57 21.34 53.81
C VAL A 384 2.38 22.37 53.03
N LYS A 385 2.14 22.45 51.72
CA LYS A 385 2.77 23.38 50.80
C LYS A 385 1.71 24.36 50.30
N PHE A 386 1.98 25.66 50.36
CA PHE A 386 1.12 26.70 49.82
C PHE A 386 1.91 27.58 48.84
N LEU A 387 1.29 28.01 47.74
CA LEU A 387 1.87 28.93 46.74
C LEU A 387 3.30 28.56 46.32
N TRP A 388 3.54 27.31 45.87
CA TRP A 388 4.82 26.84 45.30
C TRP A 388 6.09 26.92 46.18
N PHE A 389 6.08 27.66 47.30
CA PHE A 389 7.26 28.01 48.09
C PHE A 389 7.08 27.73 49.58
N PHE A 390 5.93 28.07 50.16
CA PHE A 390 5.72 27.94 51.60
C PHE A 390 5.51 26.47 51.97
N LYS A 391 6.39 25.89 52.77
CA LYS A 391 6.26 24.53 53.32
C LYS A 391 6.15 24.59 54.83
N PHE A 392 5.00 24.23 55.36
CA PHE A 392 4.71 24.14 56.79
C PHE A 392 4.81 22.68 57.22
N ARG A 393 5.53 22.39 58.31
CA ARG A 393 5.57 21.05 58.93
C ARG A 393 4.35 20.92 59.85
N THR A 394 3.58 19.85 59.70
CA THR A 394 2.36 19.61 60.47
C THR A 394 2.51 18.35 61.33
N SER A 395 3.40 18.39 62.34
CA SER A 395 3.29 17.66 63.60
C SER A 395 4.53 17.83 64.49
N LYS A 396 4.30 18.18 65.76
CA LYS A 396 5.15 17.89 66.92
C LYS A 396 4.40 16.78 67.67
N ALA A 397 4.92 15.56 67.69
CA ALA A 397 4.37 14.52 68.57
C ALA A 397 4.72 14.91 70.02
N LYS A 398 3.71 15.01 70.89
CA LYS A 398 3.89 15.15 72.34
C LYS A 398 4.69 13.95 72.85
N VAL A 399 5.79 14.22 73.54
CA VAL A 399 6.54 13.25 74.36
C VAL A 399 5.92 13.24 75.75
N ASP A 400 5.93 12.06 76.34
CA ASP A 400 5.22 11.60 77.52
C ASP A 400 5.40 12.43 78.79
N ALA A 401 4.34 12.48 79.61
CA ALA A 401 4.45 12.71 81.04
C ALA A 401 4.03 11.41 81.74
N VAL A 402 5.01 10.55 82.01
CA VAL A 402 4.96 9.56 83.08
C VAL A 402 5.84 10.14 84.18
N GLN A 403 5.24 10.55 85.30
CA GLN A 403 5.96 10.78 86.55
C GLN A 403 5.85 9.50 87.38
N GLU A 404 7.00 8.93 87.73
CA GLU A 404 7.17 7.99 88.85
C GLU A 404 7.08 8.78 90.17
N ASN A 405 6.11 8.41 91.03
CA ASN A 405 6.31 7.90 92.39
C ASN A 405 4.97 7.67 93.08
#